data_AF-A0AA39JWL9-F1
#
_entry.id   AF-A0AA39JWL9-F1
#
_cell.length_a   1.000
_cell.length_b   1.000
_cell.length_c   1.000
_cell.angle_alpha   90.00
_cell.angle_beta   90.00
_cell.angle_gamma   90.00
#
_symmetry.space_group_name_H-M   'P 1'
#
loop_
_entity.id
_entity.type
_entity.pdbx_description
1 polymer ?
#
loop_
_entity_poly.entity_id
_entity_poly.type
_entity_poly.pdbx_seq_one_letter_code
_entity_poly.pdbx_strand_id
1 'polypeptide(L)'
;MTQIYRRKISVEAFPSVTLNNLPNELLLLIFQDLDPSSLISVSCLCRRINAVALTHLLFPKMDYSDALVQLRANSLSFGLSTGLPFDSIAGVRLSFSMKHPIEFFSCHFSTTDCIREMEQVERLFETGRVMECVDFRFPRGSLFFPDEDASPPGCDVNSPAVDRLFRHLHRTKCRSFGTYDVLPVKYDDEARFGGPVISTLKFITISRSPFLLTDFFREWTISTMNLSPLRDVTLEDVDIETLLPLLSLPSLQKLDIRCLDLPLSDITPFLARHPTIESLMLRVFFDDAYLPPVTLFPWIHASTSKCNLLHLNVVHASITLTYRRDTDTLPKRCPTWHRHHPRRTPLGPEHLRGMAEHESEI
;
A
#
# COMPACT_ATOMS: atom_id res chain seq x y z
N MET A 1 44.25 -78.97 -1.28
CA MET A 1 44.39 -77.76 -0.44
C MET A 1 44.17 -76.55 -1.33
N THR A 2 42.95 -76.03 -1.37
CA THR A 2 42.54 -74.98 -2.31
C THR A 2 42.43 -73.67 -1.52
N GLN A 3 43.42 -72.80 -1.66
CA GLN A 3 43.48 -71.52 -0.96
C GLN A 3 42.60 -70.50 -1.70
N ILE A 4 41.42 -70.24 -1.17
CA ILE A 4 40.49 -69.22 -1.68
C ILE A 4 41.05 -67.84 -1.30
N TYR A 5 41.63 -67.14 -2.27
CA TYR A 5 42.05 -65.74 -2.16
C TYR A 5 40.80 -64.85 -2.07
N ARG A 6 40.35 -64.57 -0.84
CA ARG A 6 39.26 -63.62 -0.59
C ARG A 6 39.83 -62.19 -0.66
N ARG A 7 39.89 -61.64 -1.86
CA ARG A 7 40.27 -60.24 -2.10
C ARG A 7 39.22 -59.34 -1.42
N LYS A 8 39.55 -58.76 -0.26
CA LYS A 8 38.74 -57.71 0.39
C LYS A 8 38.78 -56.49 -0.53
N ILE A 9 37.72 -56.29 -1.29
CA ILE A 9 37.47 -55.01 -1.96
C ILE A 9 37.08 -54.04 -0.84
N SER A 10 38.04 -53.20 -0.44
CA SER A 10 37.77 -52.01 0.35
C SER A 10 36.95 -51.09 -0.54
N VAL A 11 35.62 -51.11 -0.37
CA VAL A 11 34.76 -50.07 -0.92
C VAL A 11 35.13 -48.81 -0.15
N GLU A 12 36.01 -47.99 -0.73
CA GLU A 12 36.20 -46.61 -0.28
C GLU A 12 34.82 -45.98 -0.27
N ALA A 13 34.33 -45.65 0.93
CA ALA A 13 33.05 -45.00 1.09
C ALA A 13 33.13 -43.67 0.35
N PHE A 14 32.48 -43.59 -0.82
CA PHE A 14 32.32 -42.32 -1.50
C PHE A 14 31.74 -41.33 -0.50
N PRO A 15 32.37 -40.16 -0.30
CA PRO A 15 31.82 -39.17 0.61
C PRO A 15 30.42 -38.84 0.14
N SER A 16 29.43 -38.99 1.04
CA SER A 16 28.04 -38.73 0.71
C SER A 16 27.91 -37.28 0.26
N VAL A 17 27.54 -37.08 -1.00
CA VAL A 17 27.29 -35.73 -1.54
C VAL A 17 26.01 -35.22 -0.90
N THR A 18 26.15 -34.24 -0.02
CA THR A 18 25.00 -33.54 0.59
C THR A 18 24.73 -32.24 -0.15
N LEU A 19 23.53 -31.68 0.03
CA LEU A 19 23.15 -30.38 -0.55
C LEU A 19 24.15 -29.27 -0.17
N ASN A 20 24.73 -29.34 1.03
CA ASN A 20 25.76 -28.40 1.49
C ASN A 20 27.06 -28.44 0.69
N ASN A 21 27.34 -29.53 -0.03
CA ASN A 21 28.54 -29.71 -0.84
C ASN A 21 28.38 -29.16 -2.26
N LEU A 22 27.15 -28.87 -2.70
CA LEU A 22 26.90 -28.33 -4.04
C LEU A 22 27.37 -26.87 -4.13
N PRO A 23 27.88 -26.41 -5.29
CA PRO A 23 28.17 -24.99 -5.55
C PRO A 23 26.86 -24.17 -5.63
N ASN A 24 26.96 -22.85 -5.45
CA ASN A 24 25.76 -22.00 -5.32
C ASN A 24 24.91 -21.99 -6.59
N GLU A 25 25.53 -22.13 -7.76
CA GLU A 25 24.90 -22.15 -9.07
C GLU A 25 23.98 -23.37 -9.21
N LEU A 26 24.45 -24.55 -8.75
CA LEU A 26 23.62 -25.76 -8.75
C LEU A 26 22.51 -25.68 -7.70
N LEU A 27 22.77 -25.06 -6.55
CA LEU A 27 21.72 -24.80 -5.55
C LEU A 27 20.64 -23.90 -6.12
N LEU A 28 21.01 -22.83 -6.83
CA LEU A 28 20.06 -21.92 -7.47
C LEU A 28 19.20 -22.64 -8.52
N LEU A 29 19.80 -23.52 -9.35
CA LEU A 29 19.04 -24.33 -10.30
C LEU A 29 18.03 -25.24 -9.60
N ILE A 30 18.41 -25.89 -8.50
CA ILE A 30 17.48 -26.71 -7.71
C ILE A 30 16.37 -25.85 -7.09
N PHE A 31 16.72 -24.66 -6.60
CA PHE A 31 15.79 -23.77 -5.91
C PHE A 31 14.79 -23.10 -6.85
N GLN A 32 15.11 -22.95 -8.12
CA GLN A 32 14.18 -22.46 -9.14
C GLN A 32 12.95 -23.36 -9.30
N ASP A 33 13.10 -24.66 -9.03
CA ASP A 33 12.01 -25.64 -9.13
C ASP A 33 11.21 -25.80 -7.82
N LEU A 34 11.58 -25.09 -6.75
CA LEU A 34 10.91 -25.16 -5.46
C LEU A 34 9.88 -24.04 -5.31
N ASP A 35 8.73 -24.38 -4.74
CA ASP A 35 7.74 -23.38 -4.32
C ASP A 35 8.26 -22.54 -3.13
N PRO A 36 7.67 -21.35 -2.87
CA PRO A 36 8.09 -20.48 -1.77
C PRO A 36 8.14 -21.15 -0.39
N SER A 37 7.19 -22.02 -0.07
CA SER A 37 7.13 -22.71 1.23
C SER A 37 8.27 -23.72 1.37
N SER A 38 8.54 -24.46 0.30
CA SER A 38 9.69 -25.37 0.21
C SER A 38 11.02 -24.61 0.32
N LEU A 39 11.15 -23.45 -0.34
CA LEU A 39 12.34 -22.60 -0.23
C LEU A 39 12.58 -22.12 1.20
N ILE A 40 11.53 -21.65 1.88
CA ILE A 40 11.60 -21.24 3.29
C ILE A 40 12.02 -22.44 4.16
N SER A 41 11.45 -23.62 3.94
CA SER A 41 11.77 -24.83 4.70
C SER A 41 13.23 -25.24 4.54
N VAL A 42 13.73 -25.27 3.29
CA VAL A 42 15.12 -25.60 2.97
C VAL A 42 16.08 -24.53 3.50
N SER A 43 15.67 -23.26 3.53
CA SER A 43 16.46 -22.15 4.07
C SER A 43 16.82 -22.32 5.56
N CYS A 44 16.11 -23.18 6.30
CA CYS A 44 16.37 -23.44 7.71
C CYS A 44 17.50 -24.48 7.94
N LEU A 45 18.00 -25.15 6.90
CA LEU A 45 18.97 -26.25 7.05
C LEU A 45 20.36 -25.77 7.51
N CYS A 46 20.88 -24.72 6.89
CA CYS A 46 22.16 -24.12 7.29
C CYS A 46 22.28 -22.68 6.79
N ARG A 47 23.24 -21.92 7.32
CA ARG A 47 23.44 -20.50 6.97
C ARG A 47 23.74 -20.26 5.49
N ARG A 48 24.49 -21.16 4.84
CA ARG A 48 24.82 -21.03 3.41
C ARG A 48 23.57 -21.24 2.55
N ILE A 49 22.82 -22.30 2.80
CA ILE A 49 21.56 -22.59 2.11
C ILE A 49 20.55 -21.48 2.37
N ASN A 50 20.44 -20.99 3.60
CA ASN A 50 19.60 -19.85 3.96
C ASN A 50 19.88 -18.64 3.06
N ALA A 51 21.15 -18.25 2.95
CA ALA A 51 21.55 -17.11 2.14
C ALA A 51 21.18 -17.29 0.67
N VAL A 52 21.43 -18.47 0.08
CA VAL A 52 21.14 -18.72 -1.33
C VAL A 52 19.62 -18.81 -1.59
N ALA A 53 18.91 -19.62 -0.80
CA ALA A 53 17.47 -19.86 -0.95
C ALA A 53 16.65 -18.58 -0.73
N LEU A 54 16.94 -17.80 0.32
CA LEU A 54 16.18 -16.59 0.61
C LEU A 54 16.55 -15.41 -0.28
N THR A 55 17.80 -15.35 -0.77
CA THR A 55 18.15 -14.38 -1.82
C THR A 55 17.37 -14.68 -3.10
N HIS A 56 17.26 -15.95 -3.48
CA HIS A 56 16.46 -16.36 -4.63
C HIS A 56 14.96 -16.04 -4.43
N LEU A 57 14.41 -16.39 -3.26
CA LEU A 57 13.01 -16.14 -2.93
C LEU A 57 12.65 -14.64 -2.98
N LEU A 58 13.49 -13.80 -2.38
CA LEU A 58 13.20 -12.38 -2.19
C LEU A 58 13.57 -11.55 -3.43
N PHE A 59 14.47 -12.07 -4.28
CA PHE A 59 14.92 -11.40 -5.50
C PHE A 59 15.00 -12.36 -6.71
N PRO A 60 13.87 -12.91 -7.17
CA PRO A 60 13.85 -13.99 -8.18
C PRO A 60 14.33 -13.55 -9.58
N LYS A 61 14.39 -12.24 -9.84
CA LYS A 61 14.75 -11.65 -11.16
C LYS A 61 16.04 -10.83 -11.14
N MET A 62 16.98 -11.10 -10.23
CA MET A 62 18.28 -10.42 -10.29
C MET A 62 19.11 -10.95 -11.46
N ASP A 63 19.06 -10.24 -12.59
CA ASP A 63 20.17 -10.26 -13.52
C ASP A 63 21.35 -9.54 -12.84
N TYR A 64 22.35 -10.31 -12.41
CA TYR A 64 23.54 -9.85 -11.69
C TYR A 64 24.39 -8.80 -12.46
N SER A 65 24.00 -8.43 -13.68
CA SER A 65 24.72 -7.49 -14.54
C SER A 65 24.29 -6.02 -14.39
N ASP A 66 23.15 -5.73 -13.73
CA ASP A 66 22.58 -4.39 -13.71
C ASP A 66 22.79 -3.66 -12.36
N ALA A 67 23.38 -2.47 -12.40
CA ALA A 67 23.59 -1.62 -11.22
C ALA A 67 22.26 -1.15 -10.60
N LEU A 68 21.18 -1.07 -11.39
CA LEU A 68 19.82 -0.78 -10.88
C LEU A 68 19.25 -1.93 -10.04
N VAL A 69 19.73 -3.16 -10.27
CA VAL A 69 19.35 -4.34 -9.51
C VAL A 69 19.95 -4.30 -8.09
N GLN A 70 21.14 -3.72 -7.91
CA GLN A 70 21.72 -3.49 -6.56
C GLN A 70 20.91 -2.47 -5.74
N LEU A 71 20.36 -1.43 -6.36
CA LEU A 71 19.45 -0.48 -5.69
C LEU A 71 18.10 -1.14 -5.31
N ARG A 72 17.63 -2.12 -6.10
CA ARG A 72 16.45 -2.93 -5.73
C ARG A 72 16.74 -3.97 -4.65
N ALA A 73 18.01 -4.26 -4.34
CA ALA A 73 18.38 -5.31 -3.39
C ALA A 73 17.87 -5.06 -1.96
N ASN A 74 17.46 -3.83 -1.63
CA ASN A 74 16.92 -3.49 -0.32
C ASN A 74 15.47 -2.98 -0.38
N SER A 75 14.80 -3.15 -1.52
CA SER A 75 13.40 -2.78 -1.73
C SER A 75 12.53 -4.02 -1.77
N LEU A 76 11.60 -4.14 -0.83
CA LEU A 76 10.65 -5.22 -0.73
C LEU A 76 9.24 -4.68 -0.94
N SER A 77 8.46 -5.35 -1.80
CA SER A 77 7.08 -4.97 -2.08
C SER A 77 6.21 -6.21 -2.09
N PHE A 78 5.17 -6.21 -1.28
CA PHE A 78 4.27 -7.34 -1.07
C PHE A 78 2.86 -7.05 -1.57
N GLY A 79 2.19 -8.08 -2.11
CA GLY A 79 0.77 -8.03 -2.50
C GLY A 79 0.45 -7.37 -3.85
N LEU A 80 1.45 -6.87 -4.58
CA LEU A 80 1.30 -6.45 -5.97
C LEU A 80 1.31 -7.64 -6.93
N SER A 81 0.70 -7.50 -8.11
CA SER A 81 0.74 -8.52 -9.18
C SER A 81 2.16 -8.88 -9.63
N THR A 82 3.11 -7.97 -9.44
CA THR A 82 4.54 -8.15 -9.73
C THR A 82 5.40 -8.21 -8.47
N GLY A 83 4.78 -8.13 -7.29
CA GLY A 83 5.45 -8.17 -5.99
C GLY A 83 5.55 -9.56 -5.40
N LEU A 84 6.12 -9.64 -4.20
CA LEU A 84 6.21 -10.86 -3.42
C LEU A 84 4.85 -11.19 -2.78
N PRO A 85 4.47 -12.48 -2.65
CA PRO A 85 3.32 -12.86 -1.84
C PRO A 85 3.61 -12.65 -0.36
N PHE A 86 2.58 -12.36 0.45
CA PHE A 86 2.75 -12.11 1.89
C PHE A 86 3.35 -13.30 2.65
N ASP A 87 3.15 -14.53 2.19
CA ASP A 87 3.77 -15.72 2.79
C ASP A 87 5.31 -15.69 2.71
N SER A 88 5.88 -14.92 1.77
CA SER A 88 7.33 -14.72 1.66
C SER A 88 7.92 -13.85 2.78
N ILE A 89 7.09 -13.14 3.57
CA ILE A 89 7.55 -12.36 4.72
C ILE A 89 8.27 -13.25 5.75
N ALA A 90 7.84 -14.50 5.91
CA ALA A 90 8.54 -15.46 6.75
C ALA A 90 10.00 -15.64 6.30
N GLY A 91 10.25 -15.64 4.99
CA GLY A 91 11.61 -15.64 4.42
C GLY A 91 12.42 -14.42 4.83
N VAL A 92 11.84 -13.21 4.81
CA VAL A 92 12.52 -11.99 5.28
C VAL A 92 12.90 -12.10 6.75
N ARG A 93 11.99 -12.61 7.59
CA ARG A 93 12.24 -12.81 9.02
C ARG A 93 13.43 -13.74 9.26
N LEU A 94 13.46 -14.85 8.53
CA LEU A 94 14.47 -15.91 8.63
C LEU A 94 15.78 -15.61 7.89
N SER A 95 15.85 -14.52 7.11
CA SER A 95 17.03 -14.17 6.33
C SER A 95 18.17 -13.65 7.21
N PHE A 96 19.24 -14.44 7.33
CA PHE A 96 20.47 -14.03 8.02
C PHE A 96 21.39 -13.16 7.15
N SER A 97 21.20 -13.20 5.83
CA SER A 97 22.02 -12.44 4.87
C SER A 97 21.58 -10.98 4.78
N MET A 98 20.31 -10.68 5.05
CA MET A 98 19.78 -9.31 5.15
C MET A 98 20.20 -8.65 6.47
N LYS A 99 21.46 -8.21 6.53
CA LYS A 99 21.99 -7.43 7.66
C LYS A 99 21.79 -5.92 7.52
N HIS A 100 21.60 -5.45 6.29
CA HIS A 100 21.39 -4.04 6.00
C HIS A 100 19.95 -3.63 6.31
N PRO A 101 19.72 -2.34 6.65
CA PRO A 101 18.37 -1.79 6.73
C PRO A 101 17.62 -2.04 5.42
N ILE A 102 16.34 -2.36 5.52
CA ILE A 102 15.46 -2.43 4.34
C ILE A 102 15.19 -0.97 3.93
N GLU A 103 15.62 -0.57 2.75
CA GLU A 103 15.50 0.81 2.30
C GLU A 103 14.03 1.17 2.02
N PHE A 104 13.31 0.24 1.40
CA PHE A 104 11.90 0.43 1.07
C PHE A 104 11.10 -0.83 1.35
N PHE A 105 10.05 -0.71 2.15
CA PHE A 105 9.16 -1.80 2.50
C PHE A 105 7.72 -1.36 2.20
N SER A 106 7.12 -1.93 1.16
CA SER A 106 5.74 -1.62 0.76
C SER A 106 4.84 -2.84 0.88
N CYS A 107 3.65 -2.66 1.45
CA CYS A 107 2.61 -3.68 1.53
C CYS A 107 1.34 -3.19 0.86
N HIS A 108 0.85 -3.96 -0.11
CA HIS A 108 -0.43 -3.75 -0.78
C HIS A 108 -1.40 -4.82 -0.28
N PHE A 109 -2.21 -4.47 0.70
CA PHE A 109 -3.12 -5.41 1.34
C PHE A 109 -4.31 -5.73 0.41
N SER A 110 -4.67 -7.00 0.35
CA SER A 110 -5.79 -7.50 -0.44
C SER A 110 -7.11 -7.27 0.28
N THR A 111 -8.21 -7.17 -0.48
CA THR A 111 -9.55 -7.02 0.11
C THR A 111 -9.98 -8.25 0.90
N THR A 112 -9.56 -9.44 0.47
CA THR A 112 -10.04 -10.72 1.02
C THR A 112 -9.29 -11.18 2.26
N ASP A 113 -7.99 -10.87 2.35
CA ASP A 113 -7.10 -11.41 3.39
C ASP A 113 -6.32 -10.34 4.16
N CYS A 114 -6.74 -9.08 4.06
CA CYS A 114 -6.11 -7.89 4.65
C CYS A 114 -5.57 -8.13 6.08
N ILE A 115 -6.40 -8.67 6.97
CA ILE A 115 -6.03 -8.90 8.37
C ILE A 115 -4.95 -9.97 8.52
N ARG A 116 -5.08 -11.10 7.82
CA ARG A 116 -4.07 -12.17 7.85
C ARG A 116 -2.73 -11.68 7.29
N GLU A 117 -2.76 -10.84 6.26
CA GLU A 117 -1.58 -10.22 5.67
C GLU A 117 -0.91 -9.25 6.65
N MET A 118 -1.69 -8.41 7.36
CA MET A 118 -1.18 -7.54 8.42
C MET A 118 -0.49 -8.32 9.53
N GLU A 119 -1.03 -9.46 9.96
CA GLU A 119 -0.39 -10.32 10.97
C GLU A 119 0.99 -10.82 10.52
N GLN A 120 1.19 -11.06 9.22
CA GLN A 120 2.52 -11.43 8.71
C GLN A 120 3.49 -10.25 8.81
N VAL A 121 3.04 -9.04 8.45
CA VAL A 121 3.84 -7.81 8.55
C VAL A 121 4.17 -7.48 10.01
N GLU A 122 3.19 -7.61 10.90
CA GLU A 122 3.34 -7.47 12.35
C GLU A 122 4.48 -8.34 12.87
N ARG A 123 4.45 -9.64 12.57
CA ARG A 123 5.50 -10.60 12.97
C ARG A 123 6.89 -10.25 12.42
N LEU A 124 6.97 -9.54 11.31
CA LEU A 124 8.22 -9.01 10.79
C LEU A 124 8.69 -7.81 11.62
N PHE A 125 7.80 -6.88 11.94
CA PHE A 125 8.16 -5.71 12.76
C PHE A 125 8.59 -6.09 14.17
N GLU A 126 8.04 -7.17 14.73
CA GLU A 126 8.48 -7.72 16.01
C GLU A 126 9.97 -8.05 16.05
N THR A 127 10.57 -8.40 14.90
CA THR A 127 12.01 -8.69 14.81
C THR A 127 12.91 -7.47 15.03
N GLY A 128 12.33 -6.25 15.04
CA GLY A 128 13.08 -5.01 15.26
C GLY A 128 14.04 -4.66 14.12
N ARG A 129 13.83 -5.23 12.93
CA ARG A 129 14.58 -4.88 11.73
C ARG A 129 14.38 -3.41 11.40
N VAL A 130 15.49 -2.73 11.11
CA VAL A 130 15.46 -1.33 10.69
C VAL A 130 14.93 -1.25 9.26
N MET A 131 13.94 -0.40 9.05
CA MET A 131 13.38 -0.10 7.73
C MET A 131 13.43 1.40 7.53
N GLU A 132 13.98 1.91 6.43
CA GLU A 132 14.07 3.37 6.20
C GLU A 132 12.72 3.94 5.78
N CYS A 133 12.02 3.26 4.87
CA CYS A 133 10.71 3.64 4.37
C CYS A 133 9.70 2.50 4.50
N VAL A 134 8.52 2.80 5.04
CA VAL A 134 7.39 1.86 5.19
C VAL A 134 6.15 2.45 4.54
N ASP A 135 5.60 1.75 3.56
CA ASP A 135 4.39 2.14 2.83
C ASP A 135 3.30 1.08 2.98
N PHE A 136 2.13 1.49 3.44
CA PHE A 136 0.94 0.66 3.56
C PHE A 136 -0.14 1.12 2.61
N ARG A 137 -0.56 0.25 1.70
CA ARG A 137 -1.69 0.48 0.82
C ARG A 137 -2.80 -0.48 1.16
N PHE A 138 -3.89 0.04 1.68
CA PHE A 138 -5.06 -0.75 2.00
C PHE A 138 -5.94 -0.93 0.76
N PRO A 139 -6.90 -1.86 0.79
CA PRO A 139 -7.89 -1.97 -0.26
C PRO A 139 -8.59 -0.64 -0.50
N ARG A 140 -8.81 -0.30 -1.77
CA ARG A 140 -9.65 0.86 -2.12
C ARG A 140 -11.07 0.59 -1.66
N GLY A 141 -11.48 1.20 -0.56
CA GLY A 141 -12.88 1.36 -0.24
C GLY A 141 -13.56 2.17 -1.34
N SER A 142 -14.87 1.96 -1.55
CA SER A 142 -15.67 2.90 -2.34
C SER A 142 -15.70 4.23 -1.61
N LEU A 143 -14.74 5.11 -1.91
CA LEU A 143 -14.61 6.44 -1.28
C LEU A 143 -15.81 7.36 -1.57
N PHE A 144 -16.65 7.00 -2.54
CA PHE A 144 -17.63 7.93 -3.12
C PHE A 144 -19.05 7.78 -2.59
N PHE A 145 -19.35 6.70 -1.86
CA PHE A 145 -20.64 6.54 -1.19
C PHE A 145 -20.43 5.66 0.04
N PRO A 146 -20.14 6.24 1.21
CA PRO A 146 -20.50 5.56 2.45
C PRO A 146 -22.02 5.48 2.42
N ASP A 147 -22.55 4.40 1.87
CA ASP A 147 -23.90 4.00 2.24
C ASP A 147 -23.76 3.70 3.74
N GLU A 148 -24.21 4.63 4.59
CA GLU A 148 -23.96 4.58 6.05
C GLU A 148 -24.45 3.25 6.65
N ASP A 149 -25.36 2.57 5.95
CA ASP A 149 -25.95 1.29 6.31
C ASP A 149 -25.23 0.05 5.72
N ALA A 150 -24.41 0.19 4.67
CA ALA A 150 -23.70 -0.92 4.07
C ALA A 150 -22.28 -1.03 4.65
N SER A 151 -22.17 -1.72 5.79
CA SER A 151 -20.85 -2.16 6.26
C SER A 151 -20.20 -2.97 5.11
N PRO A 152 -18.99 -2.60 4.65
CA PRO A 152 -18.35 -3.35 3.59
C PRO A 152 -18.23 -4.81 4.02
N PRO A 153 -18.58 -5.77 3.15
CA PRO A 153 -18.48 -7.19 3.49
C PRO A 153 -17.04 -7.51 3.90
N GLY A 154 -16.86 -8.03 5.13
CA GLY A 154 -15.54 -8.32 5.70
C GLY A 154 -14.93 -7.22 6.57
N CYS A 155 -15.71 -6.22 7.00
CA CYS A 155 -15.24 -5.24 7.99
C CYS A 155 -15.14 -5.86 9.38
N ASP A 156 -13.91 -6.00 9.89
CA ASP A 156 -13.69 -6.43 11.27
C ASP A 156 -13.87 -5.24 12.22
N VAL A 157 -14.48 -5.49 13.39
CA VAL A 157 -14.59 -4.49 14.46
C VAL A 157 -13.42 -4.68 15.42
N ASN A 158 -12.71 -3.59 15.75
CA ASN A 158 -11.62 -3.57 16.72
C ASN A 158 -10.54 -4.64 16.46
N SER A 159 -10.13 -4.83 15.21
CA SER A 159 -9.16 -5.89 14.86
C SER A 159 -7.85 -5.73 15.64
N PRO A 160 -7.49 -6.72 16.51
CA PRO A 160 -6.25 -6.67 17.27
C PRO A 160 -5.00 -6.68 16.40
N ALA A 161 -5.09 -7.21 15.17
CA ALA A 161 -3.98 -7.24 14.23
C ALA A 161 -3.55 -5.83 13.81
N VAL A 162 -4.49 -4.91 13.61
CA VAL A 162 -4.17 -3.52 13.27
C VAL A 162 -3.48 -2.83 14.46
N ASP A 163 -4.05 -2.99 15.66
CA ASP A 163 -3.47 -2.44 16.88
C ASP A 163 -2.03 -2.94 17.09
N ARG A 164 -1.77 -4.24 16.92
CA ARG A 164 -0.42 -4.80 17.01
C ARG A 164 0.51 -4.34 15.89
N LEU A 165 0.02 -4.26 14.65
CA LEU A 165 0.81 -3.78 13.50
C LEU A 165 1.35 -2.36 13.77
N PHE A 166 0.48 -1.42 14.09
CA PHE A 166 0.87 -0.04 14.39
C PHE A 166 1.68 0.04 15.69
N ARG A 167 1.35 -0.78 16.70
CA ARG A 167 2.16 -0.85 17.93
C ARG A 167 3.57 -1.31 17.63
N HIS A 168 3.80 -2.21 16.69
CA HIS A 168 5.15 -2.68 16.36
C HIS A 168 5.89 -1.81 15.33
N LEU A 169 5.18 -0.95 14.60
CA LEU A 169 5.77 -0.06 13.60
C LEU A 169 6.91 0.81 14.18
N HIS A 170 6.80 1.33 15.40
CA HIS A 170 7.87 2.10 16.04
C HIS A 170 9.21 1.35 16.15
N ARG A 171 9.19 0.00 16.21
CA ARG A 171 10.41 -0.82 16.32
C ARG A 171 11.24 -0.80 15.04
N THR A 172 10.62 -0.47 13.90
CA THR A 172 11.30 -0.39 12.61
C THR A 172 12.23 0.82 12.51
N LYS A 173 12.07 1.82 13.39
CA LYS A 173 12.80 3.10 13.36
C LYS A 173 12.72 3.80 12.01
N CYS A 174 11.57 3.66 11.33
CA CYS A 174 11.38 4.23 10.01
C CYS A 174 11.50 5.74 9.99
N ARG A 175 12.00 6.26 8.87
CA ARG A 175 12.14 7.70 8.59
C ARG A 175 11.12 8.20 7.60
N SER A 176 10.55 7.31 6.80
CA SER A 176 9.44 7.60 5.91
C SER A 176 8.29 6.64 6.21
N PHE A 177 7.10 7.20 6.37
CA PHE A 177 5.88 6.42 6.53
C PHE A 177 4.80 6.91 5.57
N GLY A 178 4.28 6.01 4.74
CA GLY A 178 3.15 6.25 3.86
C GLY A 178 1.97 5.36 4.23
N THR A 179 0.79 5.95 4.33
CA THR A 179 -0.48 5.21 4.32
C THR A 179 -1.32 5.66 3.14
N TYR A 180 -1.96 4.68 2.50
CA TYR A 180 -2.80 4.89 1.34
C TYR A 180 -4.11 4.11 1.48
N ASP A 181 -5.20 4.72 1.03
CA ASP A 181 -6.52 4.11 0.94
C ASP A 181 -7.13 3.73 2.31
N VAL A 182 -8.23 2.98 2.30
CA VAL A 182 -9.11 2.80 3.47
C VAL A 182 -8.86 1.46 4.15
N LEU A 183 -8.60 1.52 5.45
CA LEU A 183 -8.54 0.32 6.29
C LEU A 183 -9.97 -0.24 6.49
N PRO A 184 -10.25 -1.52 6.16
CA PRO A 184 -11.58 -2.11 6.31
C PRO A 184 -11.85 -2.54 7.77
N VAL A 185 -11.65 -1.63 8.72
CA VAL A 185 -11.85 -1.88 10.16
C VAL A 185 -12.66 -0.75 10.76
N LYS A 186 -13.67 -1.10 11.56
CA LYS A 186 -14.43 -0.17 12.38
C LYS A 186 -13.92 -0.22 13.81
N TYR A 187 -13.88 0.92 14.47
CA TYR A 187 -13.50 1.04 15.87
C TYR A 187 -14.67 1.59 16.67
N ASP A 188 -14.77 1.18 17.93
CA ASP A 188 -15.74 1.79 18.84
C ASP A 188 -15.38 3.26 19.09
N ASP A 189 -16.39 4.12 19.16
CA ASP A 189 -16.21 5.58 19.27
C ASP A 189 -15.44 5.99 20.53
N GLU A 190 -15.48 5.18 21.59
CA GLU A 190 -14.75 5.41 22.84
C GLU A 190 -13.31 4.85 22.82
N ALA A 191 -13.00 3.97 21.88
CA ALA A 191 -11.68 3.36 21.82
C ALA A 191 -10.63 4.38 21.35
N ARG A 192 -9.43 4.29 21.93
CA ARG A 192 -8.27 5.13 21.58
C ARG A 192 -7.05 4.25 21.42
N PHE A 193 -6.26 4.51 20.40
CA PHE A 193 -5.01 3.79 20.15
C PHE A 193 -3.92 4.26 21.12
N GLY A 194 -3.65 3.46 22.15
CA GLY A 194 -2.59 3.72 23.14
C GLY A 194 -1.19 3.22 22.74
N GLY A 195 -0.92 3.12 21.43
CA GLY A 195 0.37 2.63 20.94
C GLY A 195 1.51 3.66 21.08
N PRO A 196 2.77 3.20 21.00
CA PRO A 196 3.93 4.08 21.04
C PRO A 196 3.98 5.01 19.83
N VAL A 197 4.32 6.27 20.08
CA VAL A 197 4.52 7.30 19.07
C VAL A 197 5.78 7.02 18.27
N ILE A 198 5.74 7.29 16.96
CA ILE A 198 6.94 7.24 16.10
C ILE A 198 7.55 8.64 16.08
N SER A 199 8.77 8.79 16.59
CA SER A 199 9.48 10.08 16.67
C SER A 199 10.67 10.19 15.71
N THR A 200 10.83 9.21 14.81
CA THR A 200 11.95 9.12 13.87
C THR A 200 11.62 9.62 12.47
N LEU A 201 10.36 9.99 12.20
CA LEU A 201 9.92 10.32 10.85
C LEU A 201 10.51 11.65 10.37
N LYS A 202 10.90 11.66 9.11
CA LYS A 202 11.27 12.84 8.32
C LYS A 202 10.28 13.08 7.18
N PHE A 203 9.62 12.02 6.72
CA PHE A 203 8.66 12.04 5.63
C PHE A 203 7.39 11.32 6.09
N ILE A 204 6.23 11.94 5.84
CA ILE A 204 4.95 11.29 6.06
C ILE A 204 4.01 11.56 4.89
N THR A 205 3.32 10.51 4.44
CA THR A 205 2.26 10.59 3.43
C THR A 205 0.99 9.97 4.00
N ILE A 206 -0.10 10.74 4.02
CA ILE A 206 -1.44 10.26 4.36
C ILE A 206 -2.33 10.54 3.14
N SER A 207 -2.69 9.50 2.39
CA SER A 207 -3.43 9.64 1.12
C SER A 207 -4.68 8.77 1.13
N ARG A 208 -5.86 9.39 1.11
CA ARG A 208 -7.16 8.69 1.10
C ARG A 208 -7.28 7.70 2.28
N SER A 209 -6.63 8.02 3.40
CA SER A 209 -6.56 7.21 4.62
C SER A 209 -7.22 7.94 5.81
N PRO A 210 -8.54 8.20 5.74
CA PRO A 210 -9.24 8.93 6.81
C PRO A 210 -9.18 8.19 8.15
N PHE A 211 -8.95 6.87 8.14
CA PHE A 211 -8.88 6.05 9.36
C PHE A 211 -7.79 6.54 10.33
N LEU A 212 -6.68 7.12 9.86
CA LEU A 212 -5.64 7.69 10.74
C LEU A 212 -6.09 8.95 11.48
N LEU A 213 -7.16 9.59 11.02
CA LEU A 213 -7.75 10.79 11.61
C LEU A 213 -9.08 10.50 12.33
N THR A 214 -9.48 9.23 12.39
CA THR A 214 -10.58 8.79 13.25
C THR A 214 -10.21 8.96 14.71
N ASP A 215 -11.23 9.07 15.55
CA ASP A 215 -11.11 9.16 17.00
C ASP A 215 -10.14 8.14 17.61
N PHE A 216 -10.09 6.91 17.07
CA PHE A 216 -9.17 5.88 17.52
C PHE A 216 -7.69 6.24 17.29
N PHE A 217 -7.30 6.69 16.09
CA PHE A 217 -5.89 6.96 15.75
C PHE A 217 -5.47 8.43 15.85
N ARG A 218 -6.42 9.37 15.95
CA ARG A 218 -6.18 10.83 15.83
C ARG A 218 -5.07 11.33 16.74
N GLU A 219 -5.14 11.02 18.03
CA GLU A 219 -4.14 11.48 19.01
C GLU A 219 -2.75 10.92 18.71
N TRP A 220 -2.66 9.64 18.37
CA TRP A 220 -1.40 8.99 17.99
C TRP A 220 -0.81 9.58 16.71
N THR A 221 -1.65 9.85 15.69
CA THR A 221 -1.23 10.45 14.43
C THR A 221 -0.68 11.86 14.66
N ILE A 222 -1.41 12.71 15.39
CA ILE A 222 -0.98 14.08 15.72
C ILE A 222 0.32 14.05 16.53
N SER A 223 0.40 13.19 17.55
CA SER A 223 1.59 13.06 18.39
C SER A 223 2.81 12.58 17.59
N THR A 224 2.61 11.61 16.69
CA THR A 224 3.64 11.11 15.78
C THR A 224 4.17 12.20 14.86
N MET A 225 3.27 13.02 14.30
CA MET A 225 3.68 14.13 13.44
C MET A 225 4.42 15.22 14.21
N ASN A 226 3.90 15.64 15.37
CA ASN A 226 4.47 16.73 16.18
C ASN A 226 5.81 16.37 16.84
N LEU A 227 5.99 15.11 17.26
CA LEU A 227 7.21 14.65 17.92
C LEU A 227 8.29 14.17 16.95
N SER A 228 7.95 14.00 15.67
CA SER A 228 8.90 13.64 14.62
C SER A 228 9.53 14.89 13.98
N PRO A 229 10.82 14.84 13.59
CA PRO A 229 11.48 15.92 12.85
C PRO A 229 11.08 15.91 11.37
N LEU A 230 9.78 16.03 11.09
CA LEU A 230 9.21 16.01 9.75
C LEU A 230 9.73 17.18 8.91
N ARG A 231 10.21 16.85 7.71
CA ARG A 231 10.65 17.78 6.67
C ARG A 231 9.67 17.82 5.52
N ASP A 232 9.06 16.69 5.19
CA ASP A 232 8.14 16.55 4.07
C ASP A 232 6.83 15.93 4.55
N VAL A 233 5.73 16.63 4.29
CA VAL A 233 4.37 16.17 4.60
C VAL A 233 3.55 16.19 3.33
N THR A 234 2.94 15.05 3.00
CA THR A 234 1.96 14.92 1.93
C THR A 234 0.61 14.49 2.52
N LEU A 235 -0.42 15.30 2.27
CA LEU A 235 -1.80 15.07 2.71
C LEU A 235 -2.69 15.05 1.47
N GLU A 236 -3.37 13.93 1.23
CA GLU A 236 -4.26 13.77 0.07
C GLU A 236 -5.61 13.21 0.51
N ASP A 237 -6.70 13.90 0.17
CA ASP A 237 -8.08 13.56 0.52
C ASP A 237 -8.25 13.24 2.02
N VAL A 238 -7.77 14.15 2.86
CA VAL A 238 -7.89 14.08 4.33
C VAL A 238 -8.53 15.35 4.88
N ASP A 239 -9.20 15.23 6.03
CA ASP A 239 -9.76 16.37 6.76
C ASP A 239 -8.63 17.22 7.38
N ILE A 240 -8.14 18.16 6.58
CA ILE A 240 -7.09 19.10 6.96
C ILE A 240 -7.60 20.20 7.89
N GLU A 241 -8.90 20.50 7.90
CA GLU A 241 -9.47 21.60 8.69
C GLU A 241 -9.32 21.28 10.18
N THR A 242 -9.55 20.02 10.54
CA THR A 242 -9.36 19.55 11.91
C THR A 242 -7.92 19.19 12.23
N LEU A 243 -7.11 18.81 11.24
CA LEU A 243 -5.73 18.37 11.44
C LEU A 243 -4.73 19.54 11.57
N LEU A 244 -4.70 20.49 10.62
CA LEU A 244 -3.66 21.52 10.54
C LEU A 244 -3.57 22.44 11.79
N PRO A 245 -4.67 22.84 12.44
CA PRO A 245 -4.60 23.64 13.66
C PRO A 245 -3.82 22.96 14.81
N LEU A 246 -3.77 21.64 14.83
CA LEU A 246 -3.17 20.83 15.89
C LEU A 246 -1.70 20.47 15.63
N LEU A 247 -1.19 20.79 14.44
CA LEU A 247 0.16 20.46 14.02
C LEU A 247 1.15 21.61 14.30
N SER A 248 2.30 21.22 14.85
CA SER A 248 3.47 22.06 15.12
C SER A 248 4.72 21.35 14.59
N LEU A 249 5.11 21.68 13.36
CA LEU A 249 6.14 21.00 12.58
C LEU A 249 7.33 21.93 12.31
N PRO A 250 8.17 22.23 13.32
CA PRO A 250 9.20 23.29 13.23
C PRO A 250 10.32 23.02 12.22
N SER A 251 10.44 21.79 11.72
CA SER A 251 11.42 21.38 10.71
C SER A 251 10.84 21.21 9.31
N LEU A 252 9.56 21.55 9.12
CA LEU A 252 8.85 21.32 7.86
C LEU A 252 9.44 22.21 6.75
N GLN A 253 9.86 21.58 5.66
CA GLN A 253 10.43 22.22 4.47
C GLN A 253 9.52 22.06 3.25
N LYS A 254 8.78 20.97 3.16
CA LYS A 254 7.89 20.66 2.05
C LYS A 254 6.51 20.26 2.53
N LEU A 255 5.50 20.91 1.97
CA LEU A 255 4.09 20.61 2.20
C LEU A 255 3.39 20.38 0.86
N ASP A 256 2.78 19.21 0.68
CA ASP A 256 1.94 18.86 -0.47
C ASP A 256 0.53 18.54 0.05
N ILE A 257 -0.45 19.37 -0.27
CA ILE A 257 -1.86 19.16 0.10
C ILE A 257 -2.67 18.98 -1.18
N ARG A 258 -3.43 17.88 -1.23
CA ARG A 258 -4.28 17.51 -2.36
C ARG A 258 -5.67 17.17 -1.85
N CYS A 259 -6.59 18.13 -1.83
CA CYS A 259 -7.93 17.90 -1.29
C CYS A 259 -8.99 18.44 -2.26
N LEU A 260 -10.18 17.86 -2.16
CA LEU A 260 -11.40 18.50 -2.66
C LEU A 260 -11.67 19.76 -1.84
N ASP A 261 -12.04 20.86 -2.52
CA ASP A 261 -12.50 22.10 -1.90
C ASP A 261 -11.63 22.61 -0.74
N LEU A 262 -10.37 22.92 -1.04
CA LEU A 262 -9.37 23.39 -0.09
C LEU A 262 -9.51 24.89 0.23
N PRO A 263 -10.11 25.30 1.37
CA PRO A 263 -10.18 26.72 1.73
C PRO A 263 -8.79 27.23 2.14
N LEU A 264 -8.27 28.23 1.41
CA LEU A 264 -6.98 28.85 1.72
C LEU A 264 -6.97 29.54 3.10
N SER A 265 -8.15 29.88 3.64
CA SER A 265 -8.30 30.42 5.00
C SER A 265 -7.75 29.48 6.07
N ASP A 266 -7.76 28.18 5.81
CA ASP A 266 -7.45 27.17 6.84
C ASP A 266 -5.97 26.82 6.80
N ILE A 267 -5.37 26.91 5.61
CA ILE A 267 -3.93 26.75 5.41
C ILE A 267 -3.16 28.01 5.84
N THR A 268 -3.72 29.20 5.66
CA THR A 268 -3.03 30.47 5.92
C THR A 268 -2.44 30.57 7.34
N PRO A 269 -3.20 30.30 8.42
CA PRO A 269 -2.66 30.27 9.78
C PRO A 269 -1.57 29.22 9.96
N PHE A 270 -1.72 28.06 9.30
CA PHE A 270 -0.71 27.01 9.36
C PHE A 270 0.61 27.47 8.73
N LEU A 271 0.58 28.06 7.54
CA LEU A 271 1.80 28.56 6.89
C LEU A 271 2.48 29.67 7.70
N ALA A 272 1.71 30.56 8.32
CA ALA A 272 2.26 31.63 9.15
C ALA A 272 3.03 31.09 10.38
N ARG A 273 2.64 29.92 10.91
CA ARG A 273 3.35 29.25 12.02
C ARG A 273 4.58 28.46 11.58
N HIS A 274 4.74 28.20 10.29
CA HIS A 274 5.79 27.32 9.74
C HIS A 274 6.63 28.05 8.68
N PRO A 275 7.44 29.06 9.07
CA PRO A 275 8.23 29.86 8.13
C PRO A 275 9.40 29.11 7.50
N THR A 276 9.66 27.87 7.91
CA THR A 276 10.71 26.99 7.34
C THR A 276 10.27 26.29 6.07
N ILE A 277 8.99 26.38 5.70
CA ILE A 277 8.50 25.78 4.46
C ILE A 277 9.19 26.47 3.29
N GLU A 278 9.80 25.71 2.39
CA GLU A 278 10.49 26.18 1.19
C GLU A 278 9.72 25.79 -0.08
N SER A 279 9.00 24.66 -0.02
CA SER A 279 8.23 24.09 -1.12
C SER A 279 6.77 23.87 -0.70
N LEU A 280 5.85 24.57 -1.36
CA LEU A 280 4.42 24.41 -1.15
C LEU A 280 3.75 23.94 -2.44
N MET A 281 3.08 22.79 -2.37
CA MET A 281 2.23 22.26 -3.43
C MET A 281 0.81 22.18 -2.92
N LEU A 282 -0.11 22.92 -3.56
CA LEU A 282 -1.53 22.86 -3.28
C LEU A 282 -2.24 22.41 -4.55
N ARG A 283 -2.99 21.31 -4.46
CA ARG A 283 -3.84 20.80 -5.53
C ARG A 283 -5.27 20.78 -5.03
N VAL A 284 -6.11 21.58 -5.66
CA VAL A 284 -7.54 21.66 -5.35
C VAL A 284 -8.31 21.00 -6.47
N PHE A 285 -9.09 19.99 -6.12
CA PHE A 285 -10.07 19.40 -7.02
C PHE A 285 -11.41 20.08 -6.76
N PHE A 286 -12.07 20.54 -7.81
CA PHE A 286 -13.43 21.09 -7.73
C PHE A 286 -14.36 20.08 -8.37
N ASP A 287 -15.42 19.68 -7.66
CA ASP A 287 -16.42 18.74 -8.17
C ASP A 287 -17.54 19.43 -8.98
N ASP A 288 -17.48 20.76 -9.11
CA ASP A 288 -18.57 21.51 -9.72
C ASP A 288 -18.51 21.51 -11.25
N ALA A 289 -19.46 20.80 -11.86
CA ALA A 289 -19.89 20.98 -13.25
C ALA A 289 -20.46 22.40 -13.55
N TYR A 290 -20.49 23.32 -12.58
CA TYR A 290 -21.21 24.60 -12.65
C TYR A 290 -20.40 25.86 -12.35
N LEU A 291 -19.11 25.79 -12.00
CA LEU A 291 -18.32 27.00 -11.76
C LEU A 291 -17.76 27.58 -13.07
N PRO A 292 -18.12 28.82 -13.48
CA PRO A 292 -17.51 29.45 -14.63
C PRO A 292 -16.01 29.71 -14.37
N PRO A 293 -15.11 29.47 -15.35
CA PRO A 293 -13.64 29.57 -15.18
C PRO A 293 -13.09 30.91 -14.65
N VAL A 294 -13.92 31.95 -14.61
CA VAL A 294 -13.53 33.35 -14.39
C VAL A 294 -13.49 33.73 -12.89
N THR A 295 -14.08 32.95 -11.99
CA THR A 295 -14.17 33.29 -10.55
C THR A 295 -13.00 32.79 -9.69
N LEU A 296 -12.12 31.93 -10.23
CA LEU A 296 -11.04 31.29 -9.45
C LEU A 296 -9.77 32.15 -9.29
N PHE A 297 -9.50 33.05 -10.24
CA PHE A 297 -8.25 33.83 -10.26
C PHE A 297 -8.12 34.92 -9.18
N PRO A 298 -9.20 35.64 -8.77
CA PRO A 298 -9.08 36.67 -7.73
C PRO A 298 -8.66 36.11 -6.35
N TRP A 299 -8.93 34.84 -6.04
CA TRP A 299 -8.70 34.27 -4.71
C TRP A 299 -7.22 33.95 -4.43
N ILE A 300 -6.47 33.56 -5.47
CA ILE A 300 -5.02 33.32 -5.38
C ILE A 300 -4.30 34.66 -5.13
N HIS A 301 -4.71 35.72 -5.82
CA HIS A 301 -4.12 37.04 -5.68
C HIS A 301 -4.52 37.75 -4.37
N ALA A 302 -5.74 37.56 -3.87
CA ALA A 302 -6.16 38.15 -2.60
C ALA A 302 -5.50 37.45 -1.39
N SER A 303 -5.35 36.12 -1.42
CA SER A 303 -4.78 35.36 -0.28
C SER A 303 -3.27 35.52 -0.16
N THR A 304 -2.55 35.65 -1.28
CA THR A 304 -1.10 35.92 -1.28
C THR A 304 -0.74 37.30 -0.72
N SER A 305 -1.68 38.26 -0.70
CA SER A 305 -1.46 39.57 -0.06
C SER A 305 -1.54 39.55 1.46
N LYS A 306 -2.21 38.56 2.07
CA LYS A 306 -2.32 38.39 3.53
C LYS A 306 -1.26 37.46 4.11
N CYS A 307 -0.78 36.50 3.32
CA CYS A 307 0.28 35.60 3.73
C CYS A 307 1.63 36.18 3.36
N ASN A 308 2.52 36.43 4.34
CA ASN A 308 3.89 36.85 4.07
C ASN A 308 4.74 35.67 3.55
N LEU A 309 4.43 35.22 2.33
CA LEU A 309 5.05 34.07 1.65
C LEU A 309 6.37 34.42 0.96
N LEU A 310 6.97 35.58 1.28
CA LEU A 310 8.20 36.05 0.66
C LEU A 310 9.40 35.11 0.84
N HIS A 311 9.31 34.16 1.78
CA HIS A 311 10.33 33.15 2.06
C HIS A 311 10.17 31.86 1.23
N LEU A 312 9.06 31.67 0.50
CA LEU A 312 8.82 30.45 -0.27
C LEU A 312 9.65 30.46 -1.56
N ASN A 313 10.61 29.54 -1.66
CA ASN A 313 11.46 29.37 -2.84
C ASN A 313 10.66 28.85 -4.05
N VAL A 314 9.69 27.96 -3.79
CA VAL A 314 8.84 27.38 -4.83
C VAL A 314 7.41 27.31 -4.31
N VAL A 315 6.55 28.19 -4.81
CA VAL A 315 5.10 28.07 -4.68
C VAL A 315 4.57 27.48 -5.98
N HIS A 316 4.30 26.18 -5.99
CA HIS A 316 3.58 25.57 -7.10
C HIS A 316 2.12 25.39 -6.71
N ALA A 317 1.37 26.48 -6.81
CA ALA A 317 -0.09 26.41 -6.80
C ALA A 317 -0.56 25.97 -8.20
N SER A 318 -0.54 24.65 -8.44
CA SER A 318 -1.23 24.11 -9.61
C SER A 318 -2.69 23.92 -9.26
N ILE A 319 -3.52 24.84 -9.73
CA ILE A 319 -4.95 24.57 -9.86
C ILE A 319 -5.12 23.66 -11.08
N THR A 320 -5.10 22.36 -10.85
CA THR A 320 -5.46 21.38 -11.87
C THR A 320 -6.95 21.16 -11.79
N LEU A 321 -7.71 21.92 -12.59
CA LEU A 321 -9.13 21.68 -12.81
C LEU A 321 -9.28 20.34 -13.55
N THR A 322 -9.48 19.28 -12.80
CA THR A 322 -9.70 17.96 -13.37
C THR A 322 -11.22 17.79 -13.52
N TYR A 323 -11.73 18.05 -14.72
CA TYR A 323 -13.14 17.85 -15.01
C TYR A 323 -13.45 16.35 -15.02
N ARG A 324 -14.08 15.85 -13.95
CA ARG A 324 -14.54 14.46 -13.89
C ARG A 324 -15.92 14.41 -14.53
N ARG A 325 -15.97 14.00 -15.79
CA ARG A 325 -17.24 13.76 -16.49
C ARG A 325 -17.86 12.51 -15.87
N ASP A 326 -18.86 12.67 -15.02
CA ASP A 326 -19.73 11.57 -14.59
C ASP A 326 -20.29 10.87 -15.84
N THR A 327 -19.79 9.66 -16.12
CA THR A 327 -20.29 8.85 -17.24
C THR A 327 -21.49 7.98 -16.86
N ASP A 328 -21.92 7.99 -15.59
CA ASP A 328 -22.95 7.04 -15.11
C ASP A 328 -24.31 7.65 -14.75
N THR A 329 -24.54 8.95 -14.98
CA THR A 329 -25.90 9.51 -14.99
C THR A 329 -26.48 9.53 -16.41
N LEU A 330 -26.71 8.35 -16.98
CA LEU A 330 -27.78 8.21 -17.97
C LEU A 330 -29.11 8.38 -17.23
N PRO A 331 -29.97 9.36 -17.59
CA PRO A 331 -31.25 9.52 -16.93
C PRO A 331 -32.11 8.26 -17.14
N LYS A 332 -32.43 7.59 -16.03
CA LYS A 332 -33.48 6.57 -15.98
C LYS A 332 -34.79 7.20 -16.51
N ARG A 333 -35.17 6.80 -17.72
CA ARG A 333 -36.52 6.76 -18.31
C ARG A 333 -37.43 7.96 -18.03
N CYS A 334 -37.65 8.77 -19.07
CA CYS A 334 -38.87 9.58 -19.18
C CYS A 334 -40.14 8.71 -19.22
N PRO A 335 -41.30 9.27 -18.83
CA PRO A 335 -42.55 8.55 -18.73
C PRO A 335 -43.14 8.24 -20.11
N THR A 336 -43.86 7.13 -20.15
CA THR A 336 -44.69 6.60 -21.23
C THR A 336 -45.48 7.66 -22.00
N TRP A 337 -45.23 7.74 -23.31
CA TRP A 337 -46.17 8.30 -24.27
C TRP A 337 -47.19 7.22 -24.65
N HIS A 338 -48.45 7.46 -24.34
CA HIS A 338 -49.57 6.72 -24.88
C HIS A 338 -49.62 6.90 -26.41
N ARG A 339 -49.36 5.82 -27.15
CA ARG A 339 -49.83 5.69 -28.54
C ARG A 339 -50.93 4.65 -28.58
N HIS A 340 -52.13 5.13 -28.87
CA HIS A 340 -53.25 4.33 -29.36
C HIS A 340 -52.81 3.47 -30.55
N HIS A 341 -53.01 2.16 -30.46
CA HIS A 341 -53.30 1.33 -31.61
C HIS A 341 -54.48 0.39 -31.29
N PRO A 342 -55.34 0.10 -32.28
CA PRO A 342 -56.61 -0.56 -32.04
C PRO A 342 -56.46 -2.08 -32.03
N ARG A 343 -57.35 -2.70 -31.26
CA ARG A 343 -57.63 -4.14 -31.17
C ARG A 343 -57.70 -4.82 -32.54
N ARG A 344 -57.04 -5.99 -32.68
CA ARG A 344 -57.65 -7.19 -33.28
C ARG A 344 -57.17 -8.45 -32.56
N THR A 345 -58.11 -9.38 -32.50
CA THR A 345 -58.26 -10.60 -31.71
C THR A 345 -57.30 -11.74 -32.08
N PRO A 346 -57.17 -12.76 -31.21
CA PRO A 346 -56.25 -13.89 -31.36
C PRO A 346 -56.90 -15.04 -32.15
N LEU A 347 -56.09 -15.99 -32.63
CA LEU A 347 -56.47 -17.41 -32.78
C LEU A 347 -55.26 -18.24 -33.26
N GLY A 348 -54.88 -19.22 -32.44
CA GLY A 348 -54.72 -20.60 -32.92
C GLY A 348 -53.32 -21.09 -33.30
N PRO A 349 -53.09 -22.41 -33.17
CA PRO A 349 -51.79 -23.01 -32.87
C PRO A 349 -51.23 -23.83 -34.04
N GLU A 350 -50.02 -24.36 -33.86
CA GLU A 350 -49.55 -25.70 -34.28
C GLU A 350 -48.11 -25.72 -34.83
N HIS A 351 -47.39 -26.74 -34.34
CA HIS A 351 -46.42 -27.57 -35.06
C HIS A 351 -45.11 -26.91 -35.55
N LEU A 352 -43.95 -27.55 -35.61
CA LEU A 352 -43.41 -28.86 -35.23
C LEU A 352 -41.90 -28.73 -35.54
N ARG A 353 -41.05 -29.41 -34.75
CA ARG A 353 -39.97 -30.31 -35.21
C ARG A 353 -38.74 -29.75 -35.97
N GLY A 354 -37.59 -30.31 -35.58
CA GLY A 354 -36.42 -30.58 -36.44
C GLY A 354 -35.20 -29.76 -36.06
N MET A 355 -34.16 -30.38 -35.48
CA MET A 355 -32.98 -30.95 -36.17
C MET A 355 -32.14 -29.87 -36.87
N ALA A 356 -30.81 -29.91 -36.91
CA ALA A 356 -29.73 -30.67 -36.29
C ALA A 356 -28.43 -29.95 -36.77
N GLU A 357 -27.30 -30.25 -36.12
CA GLU A 357 -25.95 -30.35 -36.72
C GLU A 357 -25.35 -29.18 -37.52
N HIS A 358 -24.24 -28.62 -37.00
CA HIS A 358 -22.87 -28.69 -37.55
C HIS A 358 -21.97 -27.77 -36.68
N GLU A 359 -20.89 -28.25 -36.04
CA GLU A 359 -19.53 -28.41 -36.61
C GLU A 359 -19.13 -27.21 -37.49
N SER A 360 -17.97 -26.58 -37.42
CA SER A 360 -16.66 -26.85 -36.82
C SER A 360 -15.78 -25.64 -37.21
N GLU A 361 -14.66 -25.46 -36.49
CA GLU A 361 -13.42 -24.79 -36.93
C GLU A 361 -13.46 -23.31 -37.36
N ILE A 362 -12.79 -22.45 -36.58
CA ILE A 362 -11.39 -22.01 -36.79
C ILE A 362 -10.78 -21.66 -35.42
#